data_AF-A0A847AP89-F1
#
_entry.id   AF-A0A847AP89-F1
#
_cell.length_a   1.000
_cell.length_b   1.000
_cell.length_c   1.000
_cell.angle_alpha   90.00
_cell.angle_beta   90.00
_cell.angle_gamma   90.00
#
_symmetry.space_group_name_H-M   'P 1'
#
loop_
_entity.id
_entity.type
_entity.pdbx_description
1 polymer ?
#
loop_
_entity_poly.entity_id
_entity_poly.type
_entity_poly.pdbx_seq_one_letter_code
_entity_poly.pdbx_strand_id
1 'polypeptide(L)'
;MKPDAEIINPFGGRDRVRTNPGRNNPDLLEPAGKPDPEVSFISVQSKEGKPIALLANYGLHYVGGVPRDHISADYFAVFSDRIQELLKADRQDPPFIGIMSNGASGNVNNINFTGPAGKYKPYEKMRIVADDVAREVYRVHNKIEFHDWVQLGAVQEIIKLEVRKPDQKTIEWAENVLKKPAGEKPVHPNESAYAERVFNLLDYPDQLDVVLQSFRIGDLGIAAIPFETFAET
;
A
#
# COMPACT_ATOMS: atom_id res chain seq x y z
N MET A 1 13.60 -13.29 -8.24
CA MET A 1 13.93 -14.73 -8.08
C MET A 1 15.11 -15.06 -8.97
N LYS A 2 15.80 -16.19 -8.75
CA LYS A 2 16.88 -16.64 -9.64
C LYS A 2 16.35 -16.88 -11.06
N PRO A 3 17.17 -16.68 -12.11
CA PRO A 3 16.71 -16.78 -13.50
C PRO A 3 16.12 -18.14 -13.91
N ASP A 4 16.55 -19.21 -13.26
CA ASP A 4 16.13 -20.60 -13.48
C ASP A 4 14.91 -21.02 -12.64
N ALA A 5 14.43 -20.15 -11.75
CA ALA A 5 13.28 -20.43 -10.90
C ALA A 5 11.99 -20.58 -11.74
N GLU A 6 11.28 -21.69 -11.56
CA GLU A 6 9.99 -21.90 -12.22
C GLU A 6 8.87 -21.14 -11.47
N ILE A 7 8.52 -19.97 -11.98
CA ILE A 7 7.40 -19.17 -11.48
C ILE A 7 6.27 -19.22 -12.50
N ILE A 8 5.45 -20.27 -12.39
CA ILE A 8 4.26 -20.39 -13.22
C ILE A 8 3.22 -19.41 -12.72
N ASN A 9 2.74 -18.54 -13.62
CA ASN A 9 1.69 -17.58 -13.32
C ASN A 9 0.30 -18.19 -13.55
N PRO A 10 -0.78 -17.56 -13.08
CA PRO A 10 -2.13 -18.10 -13.21
C PRO A 10 -2.59 -18.35 -14.65
N PHE A 11 -1.98 -17.69 -15.65
CA PHE A 11 -2.25 -17.90 -17.07
C PHE A 11 -1.42 -19.03 -17.71
N GLY A 12 -0.63 -19.75 -16.91
CA GLY A 12 0.29 -20.81 -17.39
C GLY A 12 1.58 -20.27 -18.01
N GLY A 13 1.79 -18.95 -17.99
CA GLY A 13 3.03 -18.30 -18.40
C GLY A 13 4.11 -18.35 -17.30
N ARG A 14 5.26 -17.74 -17.59
CA ARG A 14 6.38 -17.62 -16.63
C ARG A 14 6.58 -16.17 -16.21
N ASP A 15 6.61 -15.94 -14.91
CA ASP A 15 6.96 -14.64 -14.32
C ASP A 15 8.42 -14.60 -13.88
N ARG A 16 8.96 -13.39 -13.68
CA ARG A 16 10.31 -13.16 -13.14
C ARG A 16 10.31 -12.80 -11.65
N VAL A 17 9.17 -12.34 -11.16
CA VAL A 17 8.96 -11.83 -9.80
C VAL A 17 7.87 -12.66 -9.14
N ARG A 18 8.03 -12.96 -7.85
CA ARG A 18 7.03 -13.66 -7.04
C ARG A 18 6.72 -12.80 -5.82
N THR A 19 5.44 -12.45 -5.65
CA THR A 19 4.94 -11.81 -4.43
C THR A 19 5.04 -12.77 -3.26
N ASN A 20 5.60 -12.32 -2.13
CA ASN A 20 5.78 -13.11 -0.91
C ASN A 20 6.41 -14.50 -1.16
N PRO A 21 7.66 -14.56 -1.65
CA PRO A 21 8.29 -15.81 -2.11
C PRO A 21 8.56 -16.84 -1.01
N GLY A 22 8.27 -16.52 0.24
CA GLY A 22 8.58 -17.34 1.41
C GLY A 22 10.01 -17.12 1.90
N ARG A 23 10.24 -17.43 3.17
CA ARG A 23 11.58 -17.36 3.79
C ARG A 23 12.37 -18.61 3.43
N ASN A 24 13.70 -18.50 3.40
CA ASN A 24 14.63 -19.60 3.06
C ASN A 24 14.33 -20.24 1.70
N ASN A 25 13.63 -19.52 0.81
CA ASN A 25 13.40 -20.00 -0.53
C ASN A 25 14.76 -20.06 -1.27
N PRO A 26 15.21 -21.24 -1.74
CA PRO A 26 16.51 -21.38 -2.39
C PRO A 26 16.61 -20.59 -3.70
N ASP A 27 15.47 -20.21 -4.28
CA ASP A 27 15.36 -19.43 -5.52
C ASP A 27 15.21 -17.92 -5.26
N LEU A 28 15.22 -17.50 -4.00
CA LEU A 28 15.26 -16.09 -3.67
C LEU A 28 16.59 -15.50 -4.17
N LEU A 29 16.49 -14.41 -4.92
CA LEU A 29 17.64 -13.67 -5.44
C LEU A 29 17.78 -12.35 -4.69
N GLU A 30 16.82 -11.45 -4.92
CA GLU A 30 16.79 -10.12 -4.34
C GLU A 30 15.35 -9.55 -4.39
N PRO A 31 15.05 -8.48 -3.64
CA PRO A 31 13.80 -7.72 -3.82
C PRO A 31 13.66 -7.20 -5.26
N ALA A 32 12.42 -7.18 -5.76
CA ALA A 32 12.13 -6.68 -7.12
C ALA A 32 12.33 -5.15 -7.26
N GLY A 33 12.41 -4.46 -6.11
CA GLY A 33 12.37 -3.02 -6.03
C GLY A 33 13.01 -2.49 -4.75
N LYS A 34 13.32 -1.19 -4.73
CA LYS A 34 13.79 -0.49 -3.52
C LYS A 34 12.60 0.25 -2.90
N PRO A 35 12.34 0.08 -1.59
CA PRO A 35 11.30 0.86 -0.93
C PRO A 35 11.70 2.34 -0.86
N ASP A 36 10.70 3.21 -0.84
CA ASP A 36 10.85 4.61 -0.44
C ASP A 36 10.90 4.68 1.10
N PRO A 37 12.03 5.07 1.71
CA PRO A 37 12.15 5.16 3.16
C PRO A 37 11.57 6.46 3.73
N GLU A 38 11.19 7.43 2.89
CA GLU A 38 10.79 8.75 3.36
C GLU A 38 9.39 8.73 3.99
N VAL A 39 9.22 9.53 5.05
CA VAL A 39 7.93 9.86 5.63
C VAL A 39 7.71 11.36 5.48
N SER A 40 6.63 11.72 4.81
CA SER A 40 6.19 13.11 4.67
C SER A 40 5.06 13.40 5.65
N PHE A 41 4.95 14.63 6.15
CA PHE A 41 3.82 15.01 6.99
C PHE A 41 3.47 16.50 6.93
N ILE A 42 2.23 16.82 7.29
CA ILE A 42 1.71 18.17 7.51
C ILE A 42 1.24 18.25 8.94
N SER A 43 1.61 19.30 9.67
CA SER A 43 1.11 19.58 11.02
C SER A 43 0.31 20.88 11.02
N VAL A 44 -0.82 20.88 11.71
CA VAL A 44 -1.69 22.04 11.88
C VAL A 44 -1.83 22.29 13.38
N GLN A 45 -1.66 23.55 13.79
CA GLN A 45 -1.83 23.98 15.18
C GLN A 45 -2.61 25.30 15.27
N SER A 46 -3.16 25.59 16.45
CA SER A 46 -3.80 26.88 16.73
C SER A 46 -2.76 28.00 16.82
N LYS A 47 -3.21 29.26 16.86
CA LYS A 47 -2.34 30.43 17.04
C LYS A 47 -1.59 30.40 18.38
N GLU A 48 -2.15 29.72 19.37
CA GLU A 48 -1.57 29.51 20.70
C GLU A 48 -0.60 28.31 20.76
N GLY A 49 -0.35 27.65 19.62
CA GLY A 49 0.55 26.50 19.53
C GLY A 49 -0.08 25.17 19.95
N LYS A 50 -1.40 25.12 20.10
CA LYS A 50 -2.11 23.87 20.43
C LYS A 50 -2.20 22.99 19.17
N PRO A 51 -1.68 21.75 19.17
CA PRO A 51 -1.82 20.84 18.03
C PRO A 51 -3.28 20.60 17.66
N ILE A 52 -3.62 20.63 16.38
CA ILE A 52 -4.98 20.36 15.88
C ILE A 52 -5.00 19.02 15.15
N ALA A 53 -4.12 18.86 14.16
CA ALA A 53 -4.06 17.63 13.37
C ALA A 53 -2.65 17.43 12.79
N LEU A 54 -2.32 16.17 12.51
CA LEU A 54 -1.14 15.79 11.74
C LEU A 54 -1.52 14.74 10.72
N LEU A 55 -1.20 14.99 9.45
CA LEU A 55 -1.33 14.02 8.36
C LEU A 55 0.06 13.56 7.94
N ALA A 56 0.35 12.28 8.12
CA ALA A 56 1.57 11.63 7.62
C ALA A 56 1.28 10.73 6.42
N ASN A 57 2.29 10.54 5.58
CA ASN A 57 2.28 9.66 4.42
C ASN A 57 3.56 8.81 4.43
N TYR A 58 3.39 7.48 4.37
CA TYR A 58 4.51 6.54 4.37
C TYR A 58 4.26 5.36 3.42
N GLY A 59 5.25 5.05 2.59
CA GLY A 59 5.18 4.04 1.52
C GLY A 59 5.24 2.58 2.01
N LEU A 60 4.33 2.17 2.89
CA LEU A 60 4.30 0.81 3.44
C LEU A 60 2.91 0.17 3.38
N HIS A 61 2.86 -1.07 2.91
CA HIS A 61 1.65 -1.90 2.96
C HIS A 61 1.34 -2.34 4.40
N TYR A 62 0.06 -2.59 4.70
CA TYR A 62 -0.46 -3.13 5.97
C TYR A 62 0.50 -4.12 6.68
N VAL A 63 0.68 -3.92 7.99
CA VAL A 63 1.61 -4.69 8.83
C VAL A 63 1.02 -6.01 9.30
N GLY A 64 -0.27 -6.02 9.67
CA GLY A 64 -0.96 -7.21 10.13
C GLY A 64 -0.50 -7.73 11.50
N GLY A 65 -0.72 -9.02 11.74
CA GLY A 65 -0.63 -9.60 13.09
C GLY A 65 -1.89 -9.40 13.92
N VAL A 66 -3.04 -9.31 13.25
CA VAL A 66 -4.38 -9.20 13.84
C VAL A 66 -4.96 -10.60 14.05
N PRO A 67 -5.48 -10.94 15.25
CA PRO A 67 -6.24 -12.18 15.46
C PRO A 67 -7.44 -12.29 14.54
N ARG A 68 -7.86 -13.52 14.21
CA ARG A 68 -8.85 -13.82 13.16
C ARG A 68 -10.22 -13.16 13.37
N ASP A 69 -10.59 -12.91 14.61
CA ASP A 69 -11.88 -12.39 15.08
C ASP A 69 -11.85 -10.88 15.40
N HIS A 70 -10.76 -10.19 15.09
CA HIS A 70 -10.61 -8.77 15.35
C HIS A 70 -10.68 -7.94 14.07
N ILE A 71 -11.27 -6.75 14.18
CA ILE A 71 -11.23 -5.70 13.17
C ILE A 71 -10.20 -4.66 13.63
N SER A 72 -9.30 -4.27 12.73
CA SER A 72 -8.22 -3.33 13.04
C SER A 72 -7.98 -2.40 11.86
N ALA A 73 -7.71 -1.13 12.18
CA ALA A 73 -7.17 -0.15 11.23
C ALA A 73 -5.64 -0.26 11.07
N ASP A 74 -5.04 -1.36 11.51
CA ASP A 74 -3.61 -1.69 11.36
C ASP A 74 -2.68 -0.62 11.96
N TYR A 75 -1.43 -0.56 11.51
CA TYR A 75 -0.43 0.38 12.02
C TYR A 75 -0.82 1.85 11.85
N PHE A 76 -1.79 2.16 10.98
CA PHE A 76 -2.29 3.53 10.76
C PHE A 76 -2.89 4.12 12.04
N ALA A 77 -3.81 3.39 12.69
CA ALA A 77 -4.39 3.84 13.96
C ALA A 77 -3.38 3.81 15.11
N VAL A 78 -2.48 2.82 15.11
CA VAL A 78 -1.41 2.76 16.13
C VAL A 78 -0.46 3.96 15.99
N PHE A 79 -0.18 4.41 14.77
CA PHE A 79 0.56 5.65 14.53
C PHE A 79 -0.21 6.86 15.03
N SER A 80 -1.51 6.97 14.71
CA SER A 80 -2.38 8.07 15.14
C SER A 80 -2.36 8.25 16.66
N ASP A 81 -2.53 7.16 17.41
CA ASP A 81 -2.46 7.16 18.87
C ASP A 81 -1.05 7.56 19.34
N ARG A 82 -0.02 6.98 18.71
CA ARG A 82 1.36 7.19 19.14
C ARG A 82 1.86 8.62 18.92
N ILE A 83 1.52 9.25 17.80
CA ILE A 83 1.92 10.63 17.54
C ILE A 83 1.16 11.60 18.45
N GLN A 84 -0.11 11.30 18.77
CA GLN A 84 -0.89 12.06 19.74
C GLN A 84 -0.23 12.04 21.13
N GLU A 85 0.23 10.87 21.61
CA GLU A 85 0.98 10.76 22.87
C GLU A 85 2.28 11.57 22.84
N LEU A 86 3.07 11.45 21.77
CA LEU A 86 4.35 12.14 21.63
C LEU A 86 4.20 13.67 21.65
N LEU A 87 3.15 14.18 21.01
CA LEU A 87 2.79 15.61 21.00
C LEU A 87 2.08 16.07 22.28
N LYS A 88 1.84 15.18 23.25
CA LYS A 88 1.07 15.45 24.49
C LYS A 88 -0.33 16.01 24.21
N ALA A 89 -0.96 15.49 23.16
CA ALA A 89 -2.26 15.90 22.68
C ALA A 89 -3.37 14.86 23.01
N ASP A 90 -3.12 13.98 23.98
CA ASP A 90 -4.00 12.88 24.41
C ASP A 90 -5.22 13.34 25.23
N ARG A 91 -5.18 14.55 25.81
CA ARG A 91 -6.24 15.06 26.72
C ARG A 91 -6.78 16.44 26.37
N GLN A 92 -6.63 16.84 25.11
CA GLN A 92 -7.13 18.15 24.66
C GLN A 92 -8.57 18.09 24.15
N ASP A 93 -9.28 19.21 24.31
CA ASP A 93 -10.61 19.45 23.71
C ASP A 93 -10.58 20.75 22.89
N PRO A 94 -10.89 20.75 21.58
CA PRO A 94 -11.20 19.59 20.75
C PRO A 94 -10.04 18.57 20.65
N PRO A 95 -10.34 17.28 20.37
CA PRO A 95 -9.33 16.24 20.28
C PRO A 95 -8.38 16.50 19.11
N PHE A 96 -7.12 16.10 19.30
CA PHE A 96 -6.14 16.07 18.22
C PHE A 96 -6.46 14.92 17.24
N ILE A 97 -6.17 15.13 15.96
CA ILE A 97 -6.37 14.12 14.92
C ILE A 97 -5.04 13.74 14.29
N GLY A 98 -4.51 12.57 14.64
CA GLY A 98 -3.39 11.95 13.93
C GLY A 98 -3.90 11.11 12.76
N ILE A 99 -3.30 11.24 11.58
CA ILE A 99 -3.66 10.53 10.36
C ILE A 99 -2.40 9.93 9.74
N MET A 100 -2.45 8.67 9.35
CA MET A 100 -1.45 8.04 8.49
C MET A 100 -2.14 7.62 7.19
N SER A 101 -1.47 7.87 6.07
CA SER A 101 -1.91 7.49 4.73
C SER A 101 -0.84 6.64 4.05
N ASN A 102 -1.28 5.79 3.11
CA ASN A 102 -0.37 5.05 2.25
C ASN A 102 0.34 6.01 1.27
N GLY A 103 1.66 5.95 1.26
CA GLY A 103 2.46 6.39 0.12
C GLY A 103 2.48 5.32 -0.98
N ALA A 104 3.46 5.39 -1.87
CA ALA A 104 3.66 4.41 -2.95
C ALA A 104 4.08 3.04 -2.40
N SER A 105 3.10 2.19 -2.06
CA SER A 105 3.32 0.92 -1.34
C SER A 105 2.98 -0.35 -2.13
N GLY A 106 2.61 -0.24 -3.41
CA GLY A 106 2.06 -1.35 -4.21
C GLY A 106 3.01 -2.54 -4.41
N ASN A 107 4.32 -2.35 -4.23
CA ASN A 107 5.33 -3.41 -4.24
C ASN A 107 6.18 -3.46 -2.95
N VAL A 108 5.75 -2.78 -1.88
CA VAL A 108 6.50 -2.70 -0.61
C VAL A 108 5.87 -3.60 0.45
N ASN A 109 6.70 -4.31 1.21
CA ASN A 109 6.26 -5.14 2.32
C ASN A 109 7.20 -4.99 3.54
N ASN A 110 6.66 -5.11 4.74
CA ASN A 110 7.40 -5.10 6.02
C ASN A 110 8.07 -6.45 6.34
N ILE A 111 8.13 -7.39 5.39
CA ILE A 111 8.73 -8.73 5.58
C ILE A 111 10.09 -8.79 4.88
N ASN A 112 11.15 -8.84 5.67
CA ASN A 112 12.47 -9.20 5.15
C ASN A 112 12.55 -10.72 4.92
N PHE A 113 12.54 -11.16 3.67
CA PHE A 113 12.64 -12.59 3.30
C PHE A 113 14.07 -13.16 3.31
N THR A 114 15.12 -12.32 3.35
CA THR A 114 16.53 -12.77 3.39
C THR A 114 17.01 -13.10 4.80
N GLY A 115 16.30 -12.63 5.82
CA GLY A 115 16.65 -12.83 7.24
C GLY A 115 15.74 -13.81 7.99
N PRO A 116 16.08 -14.11 9.26
CA PRO A 116 15.26 -14.94 10.13
C PRO A 116 13.86 -14.33 10.36
N ALA A 117 12.88 -15.19 10.58
CA ALA A 117 11.53 -14.75 10.92
C ALA A 117 11.48 -14.13 12.32
N GLY A 118 11.07 -12.86 12.40
CA GLY A 118 10.64 -12.27 13.66
C GLY A 118 9.39 -12.99 14.17
N LYS A 119 9.38 -13.34 15.46
CA LYS A 119 8.20 -13.86 16.16
C LYS A 119 7.58 -12.71 16.93
N TYR A 120 6.38 -12.31 16.54
CA TYR A 120 5.65 -11.20 17.13
C TYR A 120 4.34 -11.71 17.75
N LYS A 121 4.01 -11.23 18.94
CA LYS A 121 2.68 -11.34 19.53
C LYS A 121 1.68 -10.52 18.69
N PRO A 122 0.36 -10.77 18.86
CA PRO A 122 -0.65 -9.93 18.24
C PRO A 122 -0.36 -8.43 18.41
N TYR A 123 -0.47 -7.69 17.30
CA TYR A 123 -0.24 -6.24 17.21
C TYR A 123 1.18 -5.73 17.54
N GLU A 124 2.10 -6.60 17.94
CA GLU A 124 3.43 -6.17 18.37
C GLU A 124 4.21 -5.54 17.22
N LYS A 125 4.15 -6.14 16.04
CA LYS A 125 4.80 -5.59 14.86
C LYS A 125 4.22 -4.23 14.46
N MET A 126 2.91 -4.05 14.55
CA MET A 126 2.26 -2.75 14.29
C MET A 126 2.80 -1.67 15.23
N ARG A 127 2.92 -1.97 16.53
CA ARG A 127 3.49 -1.03 17.52
C ARG A 127 4.94 -0.66 17.20
N ILE A 128 5.74 -1.63 16.78
CA ILE A 128 7.14 -1.38 16.40
C ILE A 128 7.20 -0.44 15.20
N VAL A 129 6.46 -0.75 14.11
CA VAL A 129 6.45 0.08 12.89
C VAL A 129 5.89 1.47 13.18
N ALA A 130 4.76 1.55 13.88
CA ALA A 130 4.11 2.81 14.19
C ALA A 130 4.97 3.70 15.10
N ASP A 131 5.63 3.14 16.13
CA ASP A 131 6.53 3.90 17.01
C ASP A 131 7.77 4.41 16.25
N ASP A 132 8.34 3.61 15.35
CA ASP A 132 9.48 4.01 14.53
C ASP A 132 9.14 5.24 13.66
N VAL A 133 8.05 5.13 12.88
CA VAL A 133 7.58 6.23 12.02
C VAL A 133 7.14 7.45 12.85
N ALA A 134 6.41 7.26 13.95
CA ALA A 134 5.95 8.35 14.80
C ALA A 134 7.10 9.10 15.49
N ARG A 135 8.16 8.40 15.90
CA ARG A 135 9.35 9.04 16.48
C ARG A 135 10.09 9.88 15.46
N GLU A 136 10.21 9.39 14.23
CA GLU A 136 10.88 10.15 13.18
C GLU A 136 10.08 11.42 12.81
N VAL A 137 8.75 11.28 12.65
CA VAL A 137 7.85 12.42 12.48
C VAL A 137 7.97 13.40 13.64
N TYR A 138 7.94 12.93 14.89
CA TYR A 138 8.08 13.78 16.07
C TYR A 138 9.45 14.49 16.13
N ARG A 139 10.54 13.80 15.76
CA ARG A 139 11.89 14.38 15.71
C ARG A 139 11.96 15.55 14.73
N VAL A 140 11.35 15.40 13.55
CA VAL A 140 11.32 16.46 12.53
C VAL A 140 10.33 17.55 12.90
N HIS A 141 9.15 17.19 13.42
CA HIS A 141 8.13 18.12 13.90
C HIS A 141 8.68 19.18 14.88
N ASN A 142 9.60 18.78 15.77
CA ASN A 142 10.22 19.71 16.72
C ASN A 142 11.17 20.75 16.07
N LYS A 143 11.35 20.72 14.75
CA LYS A 143 12.24 21.62 14.00
C LYS A 143 11.54 22.36 12.87
N ILE A 144 10.26 22.08 12.62
CA ILE A 144 9.53 22.73 11.52
C ILE A 144 9.20 24.18 11.87
N GLU A 145 9.08 25.00 10.84
CA GLU A 145 8.52 26.34 10.95
C GLU A 145 7.02 26.28 10.68
N PHE A 146 6.23 26.98 11.49
CA PHE A 146 4.80 27.12 11.26
C PHE A 146 4.53 28.44 10.56
N HIS A 147 3.73 28.38 9.50
CA HIS A 147 3.27 29.54 8.76
C HIS A 147 1.81 29.83 9.10
N ASP A 148 1.47 31.09 9.35
CA ASP A 148 0.10 31.55 9.63
C ASP A 148 -0.74 31.71 8.35
N TRP A 149 -0.07 31.72 7.20
CA TRP A 149 -0.67 31.74 5.87
C TRP A 149 0.13 30.91 4.89
N VAL A 150 -0.58 30.14 4.05
CA VAL A 150 -0.03 29.43 2.90
C VAL A 150 -1.01 29.49 1.75
N GLN A 151 -0.50 29.47 0.51
CA GLN A 151 -1.37 29.38 -0.67
C GLN A 151 -2.01 27.98 -0.72
N LEU A 152 -3.34 27.94 -0.84
CA LEU A 152 -4.07 26.71 -1.10
C LEU A 152 -4.45 26.62 -2.58
N GLY A 153 -4.43 25.41 -3.11
CA GLY A 153 -4.87 25.13 -4.48
C GLY A 153 -5.36 23.71 -4.60
N ALA A 154 -6.24 23.46 -5.56
CA ALA A 154 -6.67 22.13 -5.92
C ALA A 154 -6.92 22.08 -7.43
N VAL A 155 -6.50 20.99 -8.05
CA VAL A 155 -6.82 20.67 -9.44
C VAL A 155 -7.33 19.24 -9.46
N GLN A 156 -8.35 19.00 -10.27
CA GLN A 156 -8.87 17.67 -10.54
C GLN A 156 -9.02 17.52 -12.05
N GLU A 157 -8.62 16.37 -12.57
CA GLU A 157 -8.81 16.00 -13.97
C GLU A 157 -9.41 14.60 -14.05
N ILE A 158 -10.35 14.42 -14.97
CA ILE A 158 -10.87 13.10 -15.32
C ILE A 158 -10.10 12.66 -16.55
N ILE A 159 -9.29 11.61 -16.40
CA ILE A 159 -8.61 10.98 -17.53
C ILE A 159 -9.37 9.74 -17.96
N LYS A 160 -9.40 9.49 -19.26
CA LYS A 160 -10.01 8.29 -19.82
C LYS A 160 -8.93 7.25 -20.10
N LEU A 161 -9.01 6.11 -19.43
CA LEU A 161 -8.07 5.00 -19.62
C LEU A 161 -8.73 3.88 -20.41
N GLU A 162 -7.98 3.28 -21.33
CA GLU A 162 -8.40 2.07 -22.03
C GLU A 162 -8.23 0.85 -21.13
N VAL A 163 -9.27 0.00 -21.09
CA VAL A 163 -9.24 -1.27 -20.38
C VAL A 163 -8.49 -2.28 -21.25
N ARG A 164 -7.48 -2.93 -20.65
CA ARG A 164 -6.77 -4.02 -21.33
C ARG A 164 -7.69 -5.22 -21.49
N LYS A 165 -8.26 -5.38 -22.68
CA LYS A 165 -9.08 -6.53 -23.04
C LYS A 165 -8.24 -7.79 -23.27
N PRO A 166 -8.76 -8.98 -22.95
CA PRO A 166 -8.09 -10.23 -23.26
C PRO A 166 -8.03 -10.44 -24.78
N ASP A 167 -6.92 -10.99 -25.27
CA ASP A 167 -6.79 -11.41 -26.66
C ASP A 167 -7.44 -12.78 -26.90
N GLN A 168 -7.59 -13.17 -28.16
CA GLN A 168 -8.20 -14.44 -28.54
C GLN A 168 -7.53 -15.65 -27.88
N LYS A 169 -6.19 -15.62 -27.75
CA LYS A 169 -5.42 -16.67 -27.09
C LYS A 169 -5.77 -16.80 -25.60
N THR A 170 -5.94 -15.66 -24.91
CA THR A 170 -6.31 -15.63 -23.50
C THR A 170 -7.75 -16.13 -23.28
N ILE A 171 -8.65 -15.82 -24.21
CA ILE A 171 -10.04 -16.31 -24.20
C ILE A 171 -10.06 -17.83 -24.36
N GLU A 172 -9.36 -18.37 -25.37
CA GLU A 172 -9.27 -19.81 -25.61
C GLU A 172 -8.63 -20.55 -24.42
N TRP A 173 -7.59 -19.96 -23.82
CA TRP A 173 -7.01 -20.49 -22.58
C TRP A 173 -8.04 -20.56 -21.46
N ALA A 174 -8.81 -19.49 -21.24
CA ALA A 174 -9.81 -19.44 -20.19
C ALA A 174 -10.92 -20.48 -20.41
N GLU A 175 -11.42 -20.62 -21.64
CA GLU A 175 -12.40 -21.67 -21.98
C GLU A 175 -11.87 -23.07 -21.65
N ASN A 176 -10.62 -23.35 -22.02
CA ASN A 176 -10.02 -24.66 -21.81
C ASN A 176 -9.86 -24.96 -20.31
N VAL A 177 -9.47 -23.97 -19.50
CA VAL A 177 -9.37 -24.11 -18.05
C VAL A 177 -10.73 -24.42 -17.42
N LEU A 178 -11.80 -23.72 -17.85
CA LEU A 178 -13.14 -23.93 -17.28
C LEU A 178 -13.82 -25.23 -17.76
N LYS A 179 -13.39 -25.79 -18.90
CA LYS A 179 -13.87 -27.09 -19.41
C LYS A 179 -13.20 -28.29 -18.72
N LYS A 180 -12.15 -28.08 -17.91
CA LYS A 180 -11.44 -29.18 -17.23
C LYS A 180 -12.40 -29.96 -16.31
N PRO A 181 -12.33 -31.31 -16.31
CA PRO A 181 -13.13 -32.13 -15.40
C PRO A 181 -12.86 -31.81 -13.92
N ALA A 182 -13.89 -31.95 -13.09
CA ALA A 182 -13.73 -31.85 -11.64
C ALA A 182 -12.72 -32.90 -11.14
N GLY A 183 -11.70 -32.44 -10.41
CA GLY A 183 -10.63 -33.28 -9.88
C GLY A 183 -9.36 -33.34 -10.74
N GLU A 184 -9.35 -32.75 -11.93
CA GLU A 184 -8.10 -32.52 -12.65
C GLU A 184 -7.21 -31.56 -11.86
N LYS A 185 -5.92 -31.90 -11.73
CA LYS A 185 -4.96 -31.07 -11.01
C LYS A 185 -4.69 -29.80 -11.81
N PRO A 186 -4.90 -28.60 -11.25
CA PRO A 186 -4.61 -27.36 -11.96
C PRO A 186 -3.09 -27.16 -12.13
N VAL A 187 -2.71 -26.46 -13.20
CA VAL A 187 -1.32 -26.00 -13.42
C VAL A 187 -0.96 -24.94 -12.38
N HIS A 188 -1.89 -24.04 -12.07
CA HIS A 188 -1.75 -23.05 -11.02
C HIS A 188 -3.00 -23.01 -10.12
N PRO A 189 -2.90 -22.92 -8.77
CA PRO A 189 -4.05 -22.94 -7.87
C PRO A 189 -5.13 -21.89 -8.15
N ASN A 190 -4.73 -20.76 -8.75
CA ASN A 190 -5.64 -19.66 -9.11
C ASN A 190 -6.09 -19.67 -10.58
N GLU A 191 -5.74 -20.67 -11.40
CA GLU A 191 -6.01 -20.63 -12.84
C GLU A 191 -7.51 -20.50 -13.16
N SER A 192 -8.38 -21.22 -12.44
CA SER A 192 -9.84 -21.14 -12.65
C SER A 192 -10.39 -19.76 -12.32
N ALA A 193 -9.98 -19.17 -11.19
CA ALA A 193 -10.38 -17.82 -10.80
C ALA A 193 -9.91 -16.75 -11.81
N TYR A 194 -8.73 -16.95 -12.41
CA TYR A 194 -8.23 -16.07 -13.46
C TYR A 194 -8.97 -16.26 -14.78
N ALA A 195 -9.32 -17.50 -15.14
CA ALA A 195 -10.13 -17.79 -16.31
C ALA A 195 -11.53 -17.15 -16.22
N GLU A 196 -12.18 -17.19 -15.06
CA GLU A 196 -13.45 -16.47 -14.83
C GLU A 196 -13.28 -14.95 -15.00
N ARG A 197 -12.19 -14.38 -14.49
CA ARG A 197 -11.90 -12.94 -14.64
C ARG A 197 -11.68 -12.52 -16.10
N VAL A 198 -11.17 -13.41 -16.96
CA VAL A 198 -11.04 -13.14 -18.40
C VAL A 198 -12.42 -12.89 -19.02
N PHE A 199 -13.42 -13.70 -18.70
CA PHE A 199 -14.79 -13.49 -19.21
C PHE A 199 -15.42 -12.21 -18.63
N ASN A 200 -15.23 -11.94 -17.34
CA ASN A 200 -15.70 -10.68 -16.74
C ASN A 200 -15.08 -9.44 -17.42
N LEU A 201 -13.84 -9.54 -17.93
CA LEU A 201 -13.19 -8.45 -18.66
C LEU A 201 -13.77 -8.21 -20.05
N LEU A 202 -14.37 -9.22 -20.69
CA LEU A 202 -15.06 -9.05 -21.98
C LEU A 202 -16.28 -8.14 -21.82
N ASP A 203 -17.06 -8.37 -20.76
CA ASP A 203 -18.26 -7.59 -20.43
C ASP A 203 -17.96 -6.22 -19.79
N TYR A 204 -16.72 -5.99 -19.39
CA TYR A 204 -16.28 -4.72 -18.80
C TYR A 204 -16.34 -3.57 -19.83
N PRO A 205 -16.46 -2.30 -19.43
CA PRO A 205 -16.33 -1.19 -20.38
C PRO A 205 -14.98 -1.19 -21.11
N ASP A 206 -14.92 -0.71 -22.35
CA ASP A 206 -13.66 -0.55 -23.10
C ASP A 206 -12.80 0.57 -22.53
N GLN A 207 -13.43 1.54 -21.89
CA GLN A 207 -12.79 2.71 -21.30
C GLN A 207 -13.40 3.02 -19.94
N LEU A 208 -12.57 3.52 -19.03
CA LEU A 208 -12.98 3.97 -17.70
C LEU A 208 -12.50 5.40 -17.48
N ASP A 209 -13.35 6.18 -16.83
CA ASP A 209 -13.00 7.49 -16.33
C ASP A 209 -12.33 7.35 -14.96
N VAL A 210 -11.16 7.96 -14.82
CA VAL A 210 -10.33 7.91 -13.61
C VAL A 210 -10.09 9.34 -13.14
N VAL A 211 -10.35 9.57 -11.86
CA VAL A 211 -10.16 10.88 -11.24
C VAL A 211 -8.73 11.00 -10.73
N LEU A 212 -7.98 11.93 -11.31
CA LEU A 212 -6.72 12.40 -10.74
C LEU A 212 -6.97 13.70 -9.98
N GLN A 213 -6.38 13.81 -8.80
CA GLN A 213 -6.51 15.01 -7.99
C GLN A 213 -5.15 15.42 -7.44
N SER A 214 -4.93 16.72 -7.36
CA SER A 214 -3.75 17.29 -6.73
C SER A 214 -4.15 18.48 -5.87
N PHE A 215 -3.58 18.55 -4.67
CA PHE A 215 -3.74 19.67 -3.75
C PHE A 215 -2.41 20.37 -3.56
N ARG A 216 -2.49 21.68 -3.33
CA ARG A 216 -1.35 22.54 -2.98
C ARG A 216 -1.58 23.13 -1.60
N ILE A 217 -0.54 23.08 -0.77
CA ILE A 217 -0.47 23.74 0.55
C ILE A 217 0.89 24.42 0.64
N GLY A 218 0.96 25.72 0.34
CA GLY A 218 2.22 26.46 0.24
C GLY A 218 3.06 25.90 -0.90
N ASP A 219 4.25 25.38 -0.60
CA ASP A 219 5.14 24.74 -1.58
C ASP A 219 4.98 23.21 -1.63
N LEU A 220 4.09 22.65 -0.79
CA LEU A 220 3.78 21.22 -0.78
C LEU A 220 2.70 20.89 -1.82
N GLY A 221 2.96 19.84 -2.61
CA GLY A 221 1.98 19.17 -3.46
C GLY A 221 1.56 17.83 -2.87
N ILE A 222 0.25 17.53 -2.90
CA ILE A 222 -0.29 16.21 -2.55
C ILE A 222 -0.96 15.65 -3.80
N ALA A 223 -0.45 14.55 -4.34
CA ALA A 223 -1.03 13.85 -5.47
C ALA A 223 -1.89 12.67 -4.99
N ALA A 224 -3.15 12.63 -5.40
CA ALA A 224 -4.05 11.50 -5.15
C ALA A 224 -4.19 10.69 -6.45
N ILE A 225 -3.65 9.48 -6.42
CA ILE A 225 -3.71 8.53 -7.53
C ILE A 225 -4.63 7.39 -7.09
N PRO A 226 -5.70 7.07 -7.85
CA PRO A 226 -6.67 6.03 -7.47
C PRO A 226 -6.17 4.61 -7.79
N PHE A 227 -4.88 4.36 -7.57
CA PHE A 227 -4.19 3.10 -7.81
C PHE A 227 -3.15 2.85 -6.72
N GLU A 228 -2.79 1.58 -6.51
CA GLU A 228 -1.63 1.24 -5.70
C GLU A 228 -0.35 1.35 -6.55
N THR A 229 0.38 2.44 -6.39
CA THR A 229 1.61 2.71 -7.15
C THR A 229 2.82 2.03 -6.51
N PHE A 230 3.83 1.71 -7.34
CA PHE A 230 5.09 1.13 -6.87
C PHE A 230 6.01 2.22 -6.31
N ALA A 231 6.89 1.86 -5.39
CA ALA A 231 7.78 2.82 -4.73
C ALA A 231 8.72 3.57 -5.69
N GLU A 232 9.02 3.00 -6.86
CA GLU A 232 9.87 3.59 -7.89
C GLU A 232 9.16 4.54 -8.86
N THR A 233 7.86 4.81 -8.64
CA THR A 233 7.01 5.62 -9.52
C THR A 233 7.35 7.11 -9.44
#